data_AF-A0A660XFH8-F1
#
_entry.id   AF-A0A660XFH8-F1
#
_cell.length_a   1.000
_cell.length_b   1.000
_cell.length_c   1.000
_cell.angle_alpha   90.00
_cell.angle_beta   90.00
_cell.angle_gamma   90.00
#
_symmetry.space_group_name_H-M   'P 1'
#
loop_
_entity.id
_entity.type
_entity.pdbx_description
1 polymer ?
#
loop_
_entity_poly.entity_id
_entity_poly.type
_entity_poly.pdbx_seq_one_letter_code
_entity_poly.pdbx_strand_id
1 'polypeptide(L)' 'MVRDSKVEKDCTTMLPQKIVHPLKKHLNKTKKIYEEDLKNCFWSVYLPYTIKRKYPKAKYE' A
#
# COMPACT_ATOMS: atom_id res chain seq x y z
N MET A 1 4.72 -6.42 6.73
CA MET A 1 4.48 -7.82 6.35
C MET A 1 4.72 -7.94 4.86
N VAL A 2 5.70 -8.74 4.45
CA VAL A 2 5.95 -9.05 3.05
C VAL A 2 4.96 -10.13 2.65
N ARG A 3 4.12 -9.82 1.65
CA ARG A 3 3.16 -10.76 1.06
C ARG A 3 3.89 -11.63 0.03
N ASP A 4 3.45 -12.87 -0.13
CA ASP A 4 3.97 -13.82 -1.14
C ASP A 4 5.50 -13.97 -1.10
N SER A 5 6.02 -14.29 0.09
CA SER A 5 7.43 -14.70 0.21
C SER A 5 7.66 -15.98 -0.61
N LYS A 6 8.92 -16.37 -0.86
CA LYS A 6 9.29 -17.60 -1.60
C LYS A 6 8.59 -18.89 -1.12
N VAL A 7 8.06 -18.90 0.11
CA VAL A 7 7.32 -20.02 0.73
C VAL A 7 5.79 -19.84 0.65
N GLU A 8 5.29 -18.91 -0.17
CA GLU A 8 3.86 -18.55 -0.30
C GLU A 8 3.20 -18.20 1.05
N LYS A 9 4.01 -17.75 2.01
CA LYS A 9 3.60 -17.34 3.35
C LYS A 9 3.99 -15.91 3.60
N ASP A 10 3.13 -15.22 4.32
CA ASP A 10 3.37 -13.88 4.80
C ASP A 10 4.50 -13.91 5.82
N CYS A 11 5.56 -13.13 5.59
CA CYS A 11 6.70 -13.05 6.51
C CYS A 11 6.87 -11.61 7.02
N THR A 12 7.30 -11.47 8.26
CA THR A 12 7.67 -10.17 8.84
C THR A 12 9.17 -10.11 8.99
N THR A 13 9.80 -9.12 8.37
CA THR A 13 11.25 -8.89 8.41
C THR A 13 11.57 -7.58 9.12
N MET A 14 12.78 -7.49 9.69
CA MET A 14 13.24 -6.29 10.39
C MET A 14 13.55 -5.18 9.38
N LEU A 15 13.04 -3.97 9.64
CA LEU A 15 13.30 -2.81 8.80
C LEU A 15 14.52 -2.03 9.36
N PRO A 16 15.60 -1.84 8.59
CA PRO A 16 16.74 -1.05 9.05
C PRO A 16 16.37 0.41 9.32
N GLN A 17 16.89 0.99 10.41
CA GLN A 17 16.48 2.33 10.85
C GLN A 17 16.85 3.45 9.86
N LYS A 18 17.94 3.26 9.09
CA LYS A 18 18.42 4.20 8.07
C LYS A 18 17.41 4.44 6.94
N ILE A 19 16.59 3.44 6.59
CA ILE A 19 15.63 3.54 5.49
C ILE A 19 14.26 4.07 5.92
N VAL A 20 14.03 4.27 7.21
CA VAL A 20 12.74 4.79 7.73
C VAL A 20 12.45 6.19 7.19
N HIS A 21 13.45 7.08 7.22
CA HIS A 21 13.29 8.45 6.75
C HIS A 21 13.00 8.55 5.24
N PRO A 22 13.77 7.92 4.33
CA PRO A 22 13.45 7.95 2.90
C PRO A 22 12.11 7.28 2.58
N LEU A 23 11.73 6.22 3.31
CA LEU A 23 10.44 5.56 3.13
C LEU A 23 9.27 6.51 3.49
N LYS A 24 9.37 7.24 4.62
CA LYS A 24 8.37 8.25 5.00
C LYS A 24 8.26 9.37 3.96
N LYS A 25 9.38 9.85 3.42
CA LYS A 25 9.37 10.87 2.36
C LYS A 25 8.68 10.37 1.09
N HIS A 26 8.93 9.12 0.71
CA HIS A 26 8.26 8.48 -0.42
C HIS A 26 6.74 8.37 -0.19
N LEU A 27 6.32 7.89 0.99
CA LEU A 27 4.91 7.78 1.37
C LEU A 27 4.18 9.13 1.34
N ASN A 28 4.83 10.20 1.80
CA ASN A 28 4.24 11.54 1.72
C ASN A 28 4.06 12.03 0.28
N LYS A 29 4.99 11.68 -0.63
CA LYS A 29 4.87 12.03 -2.05
C LYS A 29 3.72 11.27 -2.71
N THR A 30 3.66 9.95 -2.52
CA THR A 30 2.59 9.13 -3.11
C THR A 30 1.22 9.50 -2.54
N LYS A 31 1.13 9.86 -1.26
CA LYS A 31 -0.12 10.35 -0.66
C LYS A 31 -0.63 11.63 -1.31
N LYS A 32 0.25 12.58 -1.65
CA LYS A 32 -0.17 13.80 -2.38
C LYS A 32 -0.74 13.49 -3.76
N ILE A 33 -0.10 12.58 -4.49
CA ILE A 33 -0.58 12.12 -5.81
C ILE A 33 -1.97 11.48 -5.65
N TYR A 34 -2.13 10.61 -4.65
CA TYR A 34 -3.42 9.99 -4.35
C TYR A 34 -4.51 11.01 -4.01
N GLU A 35 -4.20 12.03 -3.21
CA GLU A 35 -5.13 13.12 -2.88
C GLU A 35 -5.51 13.96 -4.11
N GLU A 36 -4.59 14.14 -5.07
CA GLU A 36 -4.86 14.78 -6.37
C GLU A 36 -5.74 13.87 -7.26
N ASP A 37 -5.46 12.58 -7.34
CA ASP A 37 -6.23 11.59 -8.10
C ASP A 37 -7.67 11.44 -7.57
N LEU A 38 -7.86 11.51 -6.26
CA LEU A 38 -9.20 11.55 -5.63
C LEU A 38 -10.01 12.77 -6.07
N LYS A 39 -9.37 13.95 -6.18
CA LYS A 39 -10.04 15.17 -6.67
C LYS A 39 -10.39 15.06 -8.16
N ASN A 40 -9.60 14.32 -8.92
CA ASN A 40 -9.81 14.06 -10.35
C ASN A 40 -10.82 12.92 -10.62
N CYS A 41 -11.53 12.45 -9.59
CA CYS A 41 -12.56 11.41 -9.68
C CYS A 41 -12.05 10.01 -10.07
N PHE A 42 -10.82 9.65 -9.74
CA PHE A 42 -10.33 8.26 -9.86
C PHE A 42 -10.66 7.46 -8.59
N TRP A 43 -11.93 7.08 -8.44
CA TRP A 43 -12.49 6.57 -7.18
C TRP A 43 -12.26 5.09 -6.88
N SER A 44 -11.53 4.34 -7.71
CA SER A 44 -11.28 2.93 -7.39
C SER A 44 -10.04 2.36 -8.04
N VAL A 45 -9.18 1.79 -7.21
CA VAL A 45 -8.07 0.95 -7.66
C VAL A 45 -8.56 -0.49 -7.75
N TYR A 46 -8.10 -1.21 -8.78
CA TYR A 46 -8.33 -2.64 -8.87
C TYR A 46 -7.62 -3.35 -7.71
N LEU A 47 -8.39 -4.00 -6.84
CA LEU A 47 -7.84 -4.90 -5.82
C LEU A 47 -8.09 -6.36 -6.21
N PRO A 48 -7.06 -7.23 -6.10
CA PRO A 48 -7.19 -8.65 -6.37
C PRO A 48 -8.16 -9.31 -5.36
N TYR A 49 -8.77 -10.43 -5.77
CA TYR A 49 -9.93 -11.04 -5.12
C TYR A 49 -9.76 -11.25 -3.60
N THR A 50 -8.62 -11.80 -3.20
CA THR A 50 -8.31 -12.12 -1.79
C THR A 50 -8.18 -10.87 -0.93
N ILE A 51 -7.66 -9.77 -1.48
CA ILE A 51 -7.48 -8.50 -0.77
C ILE A 51 -8.80 -7.72 -0.71
N LYS A 52 -9.58 -7.70 -1.79
CA LYS A 52 -10.93 -7.12 -1.78
C LYS A 52 -11.82 -7.76 -0.70
N ARG A 53 -11.73 -9.08 -0.53
CA ARG A 53 -12.52 -9.79 0.50
C ARG A 53 -12.06 -9.45 1.92
N LYS A 54 -10.74 -9.34 2.14
CA LYS A 54 -10.16 -9.08 3.47
C LYS A 54 -10.28 -7.61 3.87
N TYR A 55 -10.21 -6.69 2.90
CA TYR A 55 -10.27 -5.24 3.09
C TYR A 55 -11.24 -4.61 2.08
N PRO A 56 -12.55 -4.68 2.34
CA PRO A 56 -13.56 -4.22 1.39
C PRO A 56 -13.49 -2.70 1.12
N LYS A 57 -13.00 -1.92 2.09
CA LYS A 57 -12.84 -0.46 1.99
C LYS A 57 -11.56 0.00 1.28
N ALA A 58 -10.56 -0.87 1.14
CA ALA A 58 -9.26 -0.52 0.56
C ALA A 58 -9.33 -0.09 -0.92
N LYS A 59 -10.48 -0.25 -1.58
CA LYS A 59 -10.71 0.25 -2.95
C LYS A 59 -10.89 1.77 -3.00
N TYR A 60 -11.30 2.38 -1.88
CA TYR A 60 -11.75 3.75 -1.76
C TYR A 60 -10.95 4.56 -0.73
N GLU A 61 -9.99 3.90 -0.06
CA GLU A 61 -9.01 4.48 0.88
C GLU A 61 -7.65 4.66 0.20
#